data_AF-A0A971XG30-F1
#
_entry.id   AF-A0A971XG30-F1
#
_cell.length_a   1.000
_cell.length_b   1.000
_cell.length_c   1.000
_cell.angle_alpha   90.00
_cell.angle_beta   90.00
_cell.angle_gamma   90.00
#
_symmetry.space_group_name_H-M   'P 1'
#
loop_
_entity.id
_entity.type
_entity.pdbx_description
1 polymer ?
#
loop_
_entity_poly.entity_id
_entity_poly.type
_entity_poly.pdbx_seq_one_letter_code
_entity_poly.pdbx_strand_id
1 'polypeptide(L)'
;MPKEFKEYVDFPVGSYWVYEDSISGIKDSIYLYGRNLTIYEFEQNYFNYERLEQNFYSSYNNYLRAQSCLFSDDPSFYEYSGYGYYAMRKNWNVEYIIKYDSLKILDEWYKNVYCIYTYAKNKIYYYWVKNIGLIKKENVDSSENWLLKSYHINN
;
A
#
# COMPACT_ATOMS: atom_id res chain seq x y z
N MET A 1 3.26 9.30 -12.54
CA MET A 1 3.16 7.93 -11.98
C MET A 1 2.77 6.97 -13.08
N PRO A 2 3.58 5.94 -13.36
CA PRO A 2 3.27 4.91 -14.34
C PRO A 2 1.95 4.20 -14.02
N LYS A 3 1.23 3.76 -15.06
CA LYS A 3 -0.02 3.01 -14.91
C LYS A 3 0.17 1.76 -14.04
N GLU A 4 1.23 1.02 -14.30
CA GLU A 4 1.59 -0.19 -13.54
C GLU A 4 1.72 0.06 -12.04
N PHE A 5 2.17 1.24 -11.62
CA PHE A 5 2.27 1.62 -10.21
C PHE A 5 0.89 1.90 -9.61
N LYS A 6 0.09 2.69 -10.33
CA LYS A 6 -1.27 3.07 -9.92
C LYS A 6 -2.15 1.84 -9.70
N GLU A 7 -1.99 0.80 -10.52
CA GLU A 7 -2.75 -0.44 -10.36
C GLU A 7 -2.53 -1.16 -9.00
N TYR A 8 -1.54 -0.80 -8.20
CA TYR A 8 -1.35 -1.37 -6.85
C TYR A 8 -1.83 -0.48 -5.71
N VAL A 9 -1.98 0.83 -5.93
CA VAL A 9 -2.14 1.81 -4.84
C VAL A 9 -3.25 2.83 -5.07
N ASP A 10 -3.60 3.09 -6.33
CA ASP A 10 -4.58 4.09 -6.71
C ASP A 10 -5.97 3.45 -6.83
N PHE A 11 -6.77 3.60 -5.78
CA PHE A 11 -8.10 2.99 -5.66
C PHE A 11 -9.19 4.06 -5.62
N PRO A 12 -10.39 3.76 -6.15
CA PRO A 12 -11.51 4.68 -6.11
C PRO A 12 -12.10 4.84 -4.71
N VAL A 13 -12.58 6.05 -4.41
CA VAL A 13 -13.33 6.35 -3.17
C VAL A 13 -14.52 5.41 -3.05
N GLY A 14 -14.80 4.94 -1.84
CA GLY A 14 -15.80 3.91 -1.58
C GLY A 14 -15.23 2.49 -1.44
N SER A 15 -13.98 2.28 -1.86
CA SER A 15 -13.27 1.01 -1.65
C SER A 15 -12.98 0.77 -0.17
N TYR A 16 -12.97 -0.51 0.24
CA TYR A 16 -12.60 -0.90 1.60
C TYR A 16 -11.82 -2.21 1.66
N TRP A 17 -11.12 -2.40 2.78
CA TRP A 17 -10.38 -3.60 3.13
C TRP A 17 -10.67 -3.95 4.59
N VAL A 18 -10.73 -5.24 4.90
CA VAL A 18 -10.85 -5.75 6.26
C VAL A 18 -9.66 -6.63 6.51
N TYR A 19 -8.83 -6.26 7.48
CA TYR A 19 -7.68 -7.02 7.93
C TYR A 19 -8.00 -7.70 9.25
N GLU A 20 -7.38 -8.86 9.47
CA GLU A 20 -7.43 -9.59 10.73
C GLU A 20 -6.01 -9.86 11.23
N ASP A 21 -5.78 -9.53 12.50
CA ASP A 21 -4.55 -9.85 13.19
C ASP A 21 -4.45 -11.36 13.46
N SER A 22 -3.34 -11.96 13.05
CA SER A 22 -3.18 -13.42 13.05
C SER A 22 -3.04 -14.05 14.43
N ILE A 23 -2.80 -13.25 15.48
CA ILE A 23 -2.60 -13.75 16.85
C ILE A 23 -3.86 -13.50 17.69
N SER A 24 -4.32 -12.25 17.72
CA SER A 24 -5.42 -11.79 18.56
C SER A 24 -6.79 -11.98 17.90
N GLY A 25 -6.85 -12.12 16.58
CA GLY A 25 -8.11 -12.14 15.83
C GLY A 25 -8.82 -10.79 15.77
N ILE A 26 -8.16 -9.70 16.24
CA ILE A 26 -8.69 -8.34 16.12
C ILE A 26 -8.83 -7.99 14.64
N LYS A 27 -9.93 -7.33 14.29
CA LYS A 27 -10.21 -6.88 12.93
C LYS A 27 -10.04 -5.38 12.81
N ASP A 28 -9.47 -4.96 11.68
CA ASP A 28 -9.44 -3.57 11.29
C ASP A 28 -10.05 -3.39 9.90
N SER A 29 -11.15 -2.65 9.84
CA SER A 29 -11.78 -2.21 8.61
C SER A 29 -11.22 -0.86 8.19
N ILE A 30 -10.68 -0.80 6.97
CA ILE A 30 -10.13 0.38 6.33
C ILE A 30 -11.08 0.80 5.20
N TYR A 31 -11.57 2.03 5.23
CA TYR A 31 -12.45 2.60 4.23
C TYR A 31 -11.85 3.84 3.59
N LEU A 32 -11.74 3.87 2.26
CA LEU A 32 -11.23 5.01 1.50
C LEU A 32 -12.36 6.02 1.26
N TYR A 33 -12.29 7.18 1.92
CA TYR A 33 -13.32 8.22 1.81
C TYR A 33 -12.87 9.47 1.03
N GLY A 34 -11.56 9.64 0.83
CA GLY A 34 -11.01 10.79 0.11
C GLY A 34 -9.85 10.40 -0.78
N ARG A 35 -9.82 10.95 -1.99
CA ARG A 35 -8.74 10.73 -2.96
C ARG A 35 -8.50 12.04 -3.71
N ASN A 36 -7.25 12.44 -3.80
CA ASN A 36 -6.81 13.57 -4.61
C ASN A 36 -5.63 13.15 -5.48
N LEU A 37 -5.66 13.50 -6.76
CA LEU A 37 -4.56 13.29 -7.70
C LEU A 37 -4.24 14.65 -8.32
N THR A 38 -3.09 15.22 -7.98
CA THR A 38 -2.68 16.55 -8.42
C THR A 38 -1.42 16.46 -9.26
N ILE A 39 -1.42 17.14 -10.40
CA ILE A 39 -0.25 17.31 -11.26
C ILE A 39 0.26 18.73 -11.02
N TYR A 40 1.53 18.85 -10.64
CA TYR A 40 2.19 20.13 -10.45
C TYR A 40 3.13 20.39 -11.62
N GLU A 41 2.87 21.49 -12.32
CA GLU A 41 3.71 21.99 -13.40
C GLU A 41 4.41 23.26 -12.92
N PHE A 42 5.74 23.33 -13.10
CA PHE A 42 6.50 24.53 -12.75
C PHE A 42 7.03 25.23 -14.01
N GLU A 43 6.80 26.54 -14.10
CA GLU A 43 7.20 27.35 -15.26
C GLU A 43 8.72 27.59 -15.37
N GLN A 44 9.50 27.37 -14.29
CA GLN A 44 10.94 27.69 -14.25
C GLN A 44 11.78 26.51 -13.73
N ASN A 45 12.20 25.58 -14.59
CA ASN A 45 13.25 24.56 -14.32
C ASN A 45 13.09 23.65 -13.08
N TYR A 46 11.99 23.73 -12.34
CA TYR A 46 11.68 22.82 -11.25
C TYR A 46 10.91 21.62 -11.82
N PHE A 47 11.30 20.41 -11.43
CA PHE A 47 10.74 19.18 -12.00
C PHE A 47 9.22 19.11 -11.79
N ASN A 48 8.48 18.77 -12.85
CA ASN A 48 7.06 18.44 -12.74
C ASN A 48 6.89 17.20 -11.87
N TYR A 49 5.87 17.18 -11.01
CA TYR A 49 5.58 16.01 -10.20
C TYR A 49 4.09 15.71 -10.10
N GLU A 50 3.78 14.42 -9.99
CA GLU A 50 2.42 13.93 -9.77
C GLU A 50 2.30 13.44 -8.33
N ARG A 51 1.27 13.89 -7.62
CA ARG A 51 0.99 13.51 -6.24
C ARG A 51 -0.37 12.83 -6.12
N LEU A 52 -0.39 11.62 -5.58
CA LEU A 52 -1.58 10.90 -5.15
C LEU A 52 -1.70 11.01 -3.63
N GLU A 53 -2.88 11.36 -3.15
CA GLU A 53 -3.21 11.41 -1.72
C GLU A 53 -4.52 10.68 -1.50
N GLN A 54 -4.55 9.81 -0.49
CA GLN A 54 -5.72 9.03 -0.12
C GLN A 54 -5.93 9.11 1.39
N ASN A 55 -7.17 9.35 1.80
CA ASN A 55 -7.57 9.46 3.19
C ASN A 55 -8.50 8.31 3.55
N PHE A 56 -8.15 7.60 4.62
CA PHE A 56 -8.84 6.39 5.04
C PHE A 56 -9.35 6.55 6.46
N TYR A 57 -10.53 5.99 6.70
CA TYR A 57 -10.99 5.67 8.04
C TYR A 57 -10.52 4.26 8.40
N SER A 58 -10.02 4.07 9.61
CA SER A 58 -9.64 2.77 10.17
C SER A 58 -10.40 2.56 11.47
N SER A 59 -11.04 1.41 11.62
CA SER A 59 -11.71 1.06 12.88
C SER A 59 -10.75 0.88 14.06
N TYR A 60 -9.48 0.59 13.78
CA TYR A 60 -8.45 0.35 14.80
C TYR A 60 -7.57 1.59 15.06
N ASN A 61 -7.25 2.37 14.02
CA ASN A 61 -6.34 3.52 14.09
C ASN A 61 -7.04 4.88 13.87
N ASN A 62 -8.37 4.91 13.77
CA ASN A 62 -9.23 6.05 13.44
C ASN A 62 -8.99 6.66 12.06
N TYR A 63 -7.92 7.43 11.87
CA TYR A 63 -7.64 8.15 10.64
C TYR A 63 -6.26 7.79 10.11
N LEU A 64 -6.22 7.31 8.88
CA LEU A 64 -4.99 6.98 8.19
C LEU A 64 -4.91 7.81 6.89
N ARG A 65 -3.68 8.13 6.50
CA ARG A 65 -3.40 8.81 5.24
C ARG A 65 -2.37 8.03 4.48
N ALA A 66 -2.57 7.92 3.18
CA ALA A 66 -1.55 7.45 2.27
C ALA A 66 -1.23 8.50 1.23
N GLN A 67 0.01 8.45 0.75
CA GLN A 67 0.47 9.35 -0.29
C GLN A 67 1.53 8.68 -1.16
N SER A 68 1.56 9.10 -2.43
CA SER A 68 2.66 8.85 -3.34
C SER A 68 3.01 10.15 -4.05
N CYS A 69 4.29 10.36 -4.29
CA CYS A 69 4.76 11.37 -5.23
C CYS A 69 5.69 10.72 -6.26
N LEU A 70 5.61 11.20 -7.50
CA LEU A 70 6.59 10.92 -8.54
C LEU A 70 7.19 12.22 -9.03
N PHE A 71 8.47 12.43 -8.71
CA PHE A 71 9.32 13.40 -9.39
C PHE A 71 9.85 12.75 -10.67
N SER A 72 10.13 13.52 -11.73
CA SER A 72 10.55 12.99 -13.03
C SER A 72 11.72 11.98 -12.96
N ASP A 73 12.55 12.09 -11.92
CA ASP A 73 13.81 11.35 -11.77
C ASP A 73 13.81 10.39 -10.55
N ASP A 74 12.77 10.40 -9.70
CA ASP A 74 12.69 9.61 -8.46
C ASP A 74 11.80 8.36 -8.68
N PRO A 75 12.11 7.16 -8.15
CA PRO A 75 11.16 6.06 -8.15
C PRO A 75 9.80 6.41 -7.53
N SER A 76 8.71 5.92 -8.17
CA SER A 76 7.38 5.95 -7.56
C SER A 76 7.36 5.13 -6.28
N PHE A 77 7.01 5.76 -5.15
CA PHE A 77 6.78 5.11 -3.86
C PHE A 77 5.42 5.53 -3.31
N TYR A 78 4.77 4.64 -2.56
CA TYR A 78 3.51 4.89 -1.88
C TYR A 78 3.71 4.53 -0.40
N GLU A 79 3.47 5.52 0.45
CA GLU A 79 3.50 5.38 1.89
C GLU A 79 2.07 5.44 2.39
N TYR A 80 1.61 4.37 3.01
CA TYR A 80 0.36 4.30 3.75
C TYR A 80 0.69 4.40 5.24
N SER A 81 0.53 5.59 5.80
CA SER A 81 0.99 5.93 7.16
C SER A 81 0.52 4.88 8.18
N GLY A 82 1.48 4.21 8.81
CA GLY A 82 1.25 3.17 9.83
C GLY A 82 0.86 1.78 9.29
N TYR A 83 0.51 1.64 8.00
CA TYR A 83 -0.12 0.43 7.48
C TYR A 83 0.62 -0.26 6.33
N GLY A 84 1.33 0.46 5.46
CA GLY A 84 1.90 -0.14 4.26
C GLY A 84 2.92 0.71 3.54
N TYR A 85 3.90 0.06 2.89
CA TYR A 85 4.72 0.69 1.86
C TYR A 85 4.66 -0.12 0.58
N TYR A 86 4.58 0.57 -0.55
CA TYR A 86 4.76 0.00 -1.88
C TYR A 86 5.77 0.81 -2.67
N ALA A 87 6.71 0.14 -3.33
CA ALA A 87 7.68 0.78 -4.20
C ALA A 87 8.04 -0.16 -5.34
N MET A 88 8.21 0.40 -6.54
CA MET A 88 8.64 -0.38 -7.71
C MET A 88 10.16 -0.45 -7.86
N ARG A 89 10.90 0.37 -7.10
CA ARG A 89 12.37 0.33 -7.04
C ARG A 89 12.81 0.52 -5.60
N LYS A 90 14.01 0.05 -5.30
CA LYS A 90 14.66 0.28 -4.02
C LYS A 90 14.86 1.78 -3.78
N ASN A 91 14.52 2.23 -2.58
CA ASN A 91 14.90 3.54 -2.05
C ASN A 91 15.58 3.35 -0.68
N TRP A 92 15.89 4.44 0.03
CA TRP A 92 16.62 4.36 1.31
C TRP A 92 15.87 3.64 2.44
N ASN A 93 14.54 3.51 2.35
CA ASN A 93 13.70 2.97 3.40
C ASN A 93 12.96 1.69 2.99
N VAL A 94 12.82 1.42 1.70
CA VAL A 94 11.94 0.39 1.15
C VAL A 94 12.63 -0.31 -0.02
N GLU A 95 12.52 -1.63 -0.08
CA GLU A 95 13.10 -2.46 -1.13
C GLU A 95 12.09 -3.46 -1.66
N TYR A 96 12.00 -3.56 -2.99
CA TYR A 96 11.33 -4.67 -3.64
C TYR A 96 12.22 -5.92 -3.52
N ILE A 97 11.67 -6.98 -2.93
CA ILE A 97 12.42 -8.20 -2.63
C ILE A 97 12.20 -9.25 -3.72
N ILE A 98 10.94 -9.63 -3.93
CA ILE A 98 10.59 -10.73 -4.82
C ILE A 98 9.12 -10.64 -5.25
N LYS A 99 8.81 -11.27 -6.38
CA LYS A 99 7.45 -11.52 -6.84
C LYS A 99 7.17 -13.01 -6.76
N TYR A 100 6.11 -13.37 -6.06
CA TYR A 100 5.61 -14.74 -5.97
C TYR A 100 4.53 -14.98 -7.05
N ASP A 101 4.54 -16.17 -7.65
CA ASP A 101 3.48 -16.57 -8.59
C ASP A 101 2.11 -16.61 -7.90
N SER A 102 2.08 -17.13 -6.67
CA SER A 102 0.91 -17.08 -5.82
C SER A 102 1.27 -17.16 -4.33
N LEU A 103 0.36 -16.66 -3.48
CA LEU A 103 0.47 -16.76 -2.03
C LEU A 103 -0.94 -17.02 -1.45
N LYS A 104 -1.04 -17.96 -0.51
CA LYS A 104 -2.28 -18.19 0.23
C LYS A 104 -2.33 -17.27 1.43
N ILE A 105 -3.40 -16.49 1.55
CA ILE A 105 -3.72 -15.67 2.73
C ILE A 105 -5.06 -16.15 3.26
N LEU A 106 -5.09 -16.60 4.52
CA LEU A 106 -6.26 -17.26 5.11
C LEU A 106 -6.74 -18.41 4.20
N ASP A 107 -7.97 -18.31 3.67
CA ASP A 107 -8.59 -19.32 2.79
C ASP A 107 -8.52 -19.00 1.30
N GLU A 108 -7.88 -17.88 0.91
CA GLU A 108 -7.83 -17.40 -0.48
C GLU A 108 -6.43 -17.44 -1.08
N TRP A 109 -6.36 -17.73 -2.38
CA TRP A 109 -5.12 -17.69 -3.17
C TRP A 109 -5.05 -16.41 -3.98
N TYR A 110 -3.98 -15.65 -3.76
CA TYR A 110 -3.66 -14.44 -4.50
C TYR A 110 -2.54 -14.73 -5.50
N LYS A 111 -2.66 -14.22 -6.73
CA LYS A 111 -1.66 -14.40 -7.81
C LYS A 111 -0.80 -13.17 -7.98
N ASN A 112 0.42 -13.34 -8.49
CA ASN A 112 1.36 -12.25 -8.82
C ASN A 112 1.62 -11.31 -7.62
N VAL A 113 2.03 -11.87 -6.49
CA VAL A 113 2.17 -11.13 -5.23
C VAL A 113 3.54 -10.48 -5.14
N TYR A 114 3.58 -9.16 -4.98
CA TYR A 114 4.80 -8.39 -4.81
C TYR A 114 5.14 -8.27 -3.33
N CYS A 115 6.35 -8.67 -2.95
CA CYS A 115 6.86 -8.54 -1.59
C CYS A 115 7.83 -7.36 -1.49
N ILE A 116 7.50 -6.45 -0.58
CA ILE A 116 8.20 -5.22 -0.31
C ILE A 116 8.68 -5.27 1.14
N TYR A 117 9.95 -4.93 1.38
CA TYR A 117 10.52 -4.87 2.71
C TYR A 117 10.84 -3.44 3.10
N THR A 118 10.60 -3.05 4.36
CA THR A 118 10.99 -1.74 4.88
C THR A 118 12.06 -1.84 5.97
N TYR A 119 13.04 -0.95 5.86
CA TYR A 119 14.11 -0.72 6.83
C TYR A 119 13.77 0.40 7.82
N ALA A 120 12.74 1.22 7.53
CA ALA A 120 12.51 2.48 8.21
C ALA A 120 12.07 2.31 9.68
N LYS A 121 11.26 1.28 9.98
CA LYS A 121 10.77 0.94 11.33
C LYS A 121 10.35 -0.54 11.36
N ASN A 122 10.88 -1.32 12.31
CA ASN A 122 10.45 -2.70 12.67
C ASN A 122 10.44 -3.76 11.55
N LYS A 123 11.46 -3.82 10.68
CA LYS A 123 11.68 -4.92 9.70
C LYS A 123 10.38 -5.56 9.19
N ILE A 124 9.59 -4.83 8.41
CA ILE A 124 8.25 -5.27 8.01
C ILE A 124 8.26 -5.70 6.54
N TYR A 125 7.62 -6.83 6.24
CA TYR A 125 7.27 -7.23 4.89
C TYR A 125 5.82 -6.86 4.56
N TYR A 126 5.61 -6.29 3.38
CA TYR A 126 4.32 -5.94 2.82
C TYR A 126 4.11 -6.71 1.52
N TYR A 127 2.96 -7.37 1.40
CA TYR A 127 2.61 -8.18 0.25
C TYR A 127 1.47 -7.51 -0.49
N TRP A 128 1.69 -7.18 -1.76
CA TRP A 128 0.80 -6.38 -2.58
C TRP A 128 0.31 -7.15 -3.80
N VAL A 129 -0.94 -6.90 -4.18
CA VAL A 129 -1.57 -7.52 -5.35
C VAL A 129 -2.20 -6.44 -6.22
N LYS A 130 -1.99 -6.58 -7.53
CA LYS A 130 -2.57 -5.70 -8.54
C LYS A 130 -4.10 -5.62 -8.41
N ASN A 131 -4.63 -4.42 -8.49
CA ASN A 131 -6.05 -4.06 -8.39
C ASN A 131 -6.72 -4.47 -7.06
N ILE A 132 -5.94 -4.85 -6.05
CA ILE A 132 -6.45 -5.20 -4.72
C ILE A 132 -5.75 -4.37 -3.65
N GLY A 133 -4.43 -4.23 -3.73
CA GLY A 133 -3.63 -3.50 -2.74
C GLY A 133 -2.89 -4.43 -1.78
N LEU A 134 -2.72 -3.98 -0.54
CA LEU A 134 -2.00 -4.71 0.50
C LEU A 134 -2.83 -5.91 0.95
N ILE A 135 -2.27 -7.12 0.85
CA ILE A 135 -2.94 -8.37 1.25
C ILE A 135 -2.36 -8.97 2.55
N LYS A 136 -1.13 -8.62 2.90
CA LYS A 136 -0.48 -9.05 4.14
C LYS A 136 0.56 -8.02 4.59
N LYS A 137 0.59 -7.75 5.90
CA LYS A 137 1.68 -7.05 6.59
C LYS A 137 2.26 -8.00 7.64
N GLU A 138 3.55 -8.28 7.54
CA GLU A 138 4.28 -9.20 8.41
C GLU A 138 5.40 -8.44 9.13
N ASN A 139 5.35 -8.41 10.46
CA ASN A 139 6.44 -7.88 11.25
C ASN A 139 7.44 -9.01 11.51
N VAL A 140 8.73 -8.81 11.25
CA VAL A 140 9.74 -9.87 11.46
C VAL A 140 10.07 -10.06 12.93
N ASP A 141 10.00 -8.98 13.71
CA ASP A 141 10.42 -8.99 15.12
C ASP A 141 9.29 -9.45 16.05
N SER A 142 8.06 -9.58 15.55
CA SER A 142 6.90 -10.12 16.27
C SER A 142 6.17 -11.13 15.40
N SER A 143 5.60 -12.21 15.96
CA SER A 143 4.76 -13.14 15.16
C SER A 143 3.43 -12.54 14.65
N GLU A 144 3.19 -11.25 14.91
CA GLU A 144 2.01 -10.50 14.51
C GLU A 144 1.97 -10.29 12.98
N ASN A 145 0.86 -10.68 12.36
CA ASN A 145 0.60 -10.43 10.95
C ASN A 145 -0.81 -9.86 10.78
N TRP A 146 -0.95 -8.83 9.96
CA TRP A 146 -2.25 -8.37 9.50
C TRP A 146 -2.55 -8.99 8.13
N LEU A 147 -3.57 -9.84 8.09
CA LEU A 147 -3.96 -10.63 6.93
C LEU A 147 -5.25 -10.08 6.33
N LEU A 148 -5.29 -9.89 5.01
CA LEU A 148 -6.51 -9.46 4.33
C LEU A 148 -7.57 -10.56 4.42
N LYS A 149 -8.72 -10.20 4.96
CA LYS A 149 -9.88 -11.08 5.17
C LYS A 149 -10.97 -10.88 4.12
N SER A 150 -11.22 -9.63 3.77
CA SER A 150 -12.14 -9.28 2.68
C SER A 150 -11.83 -7.88 2.16
N TYR A 151 -12.29 -7.59 0.95
CA TYR A 151 -12.15 -6.27 0.35
C TYR A 151 -13.29 -6.01 -0.64
N HIS A 152 -13.45 -4.74 -0.96
CA HIS A 152 -14.30 -4.28 -2.05
C HIS A 152 -13.59 -3.12 -2.74
N ILE A 153 -13.45 -3.21 -4.05
CA ILE A 153 -12.98 -2.11 -4.88
C ILE A 153 -14.21 -1.50 -5.54
N ASN A 154 -14.46 -0.22 -5.29
CA ASN A 154 -15.57 0.49 -5.90
C ASN A 154 -15.34 0.56 -7.43
N ASN A 155 -16.37 0.40 -8.26
CA ASN A 155 -16.25 0.42 -9.73
C ASN A 155 -16.91 1.65 -10.33
#